data_AF-A0A9D8R1I9-F1
#
_entry.id   AF-A0A9D8R1I9-F1
#
_cell.length_a   1.000
_cell.length_b   1.000
_cell.length_c   1.000
_cell.angle_alpha   90.00
_cell.angle_beta   90.00
_cell.angle_gamma   90.00
#
_symmetry.space_group_name_H-M   'P 1'
#
loop_
_entity.id
_entity.type
_entity.pdbx_description
1 polymer ?
#
loop_
_entity_poly.entity_id
_entity_poly.type
_entity_poly.pdbx_seq_one_letter_code
_entity_poly.pdbx_strand_id
1 'polypeptide(L)'
;MKFSRAGLFFCGFALLLAGYFGQRTYSFLHRSFTHGSLACIDTEDLKYREADMILYYYVNGKEYHVTTHESTELAYRPLEVCFPTDAPDKGSIYTIGRFWVLPLLWLLLPLMFWGAFVFTLLREDGKLEIRFSCARKECNKNKQLAFKERLEKNQEDL
;
A
#
# COMPACT_ATOMS: atom_id res chain seq x y z
N MET A 1 -22.71 -20.61 3.30
CA MET A 1 -22.04 -20.48 1.99
C MET A 1 -20.67 -21.12 2.08
N LYS A 2 -20.35 -22.10 1.21
CA LYS A 2 -19.00 -22.65 1.09
C LYS A 2 -18.23 -21.76 0.11
N PHE A 3 -17.31 -20.93 0.59
CA PHE A 3 -16.42 -20.19 -0.31
C PHE A 3 -15.35 -21.14 -0.84
N SER A 4 -15.20 -21.21 -2.17
CA SER A 4 -14.09 -21.95 -2.76
C SER A 4 -12.78 -21.21 -2.50
N ARG A 5 -11.68 -21.95 -2.39
CA ARG A 5 -10.34 -21.40 -2.09
C ARG A 5 -9.92 -20.37 -3.15
N ALA A 6 -10.15 -20.72 -4.42
CA ALA A 6 -9.96 -19.82 -5.54
C ALA A 6 -10.83 -18.56 -5.38
N GLY A 7 -12.09 -18.71 -4.98
CA GLY A 7 -12.99 -17.59 -4.74
C GLY A 7 -12.50 -16.63 -3.66
N LEU A 8 -11.99 -17.13 -2.54
CA LEU A 8 -11.43 -16.29 -1.47
C LEU A 8 -10.15 -15.59 -1.94
N PHE A 9 -9.25 -16.30 -2.63
CA PHE A 9 -8.04 -15.71 -3.18
C PHE A 9 -8.37 -14.59 -4.18
N PHE A 10 -9.23 -14.86 -5.17
CA PHE A 10 -9.64 -13.88 -6.17
C PHE A 10 -10.41 -12.70 -5.56
N CYS A 11 -11.22 -12.94 -4.53
CA CYS A 11 -11.92 -11.86 -3.83
C CYS A 11 -10.95 -10.92 -3.12
N GLY A 12 -9.98 -11.44 -2.37
CA GLY A 12 -8.96 -10.60 -1.73
C GLY A 12 -8.04 -9.92 -2.73
N PHE A 13 -7.67 -10.62 -3.80
CA PHE A 13 -6.91 -10.04 -4.92
C PHE A 13 -7.66 -8.86 -5.56
N ALA A 14 -8.95 -9.03 -5.85
CA ALA A 14 -9.80 -7.99 -6.40
C ALA A 14 -9.94 -6.80 -5.42
N LEU A 15 -10.07 -7.05 -4.11
CA LEU A 15 -10.13 -6.00 -3.11
C LEU A 15 -8.82 -5.21 -3.00
N LEU A 16 -7.67 -5.88 -3.05
CA LEU A 16 -6.35 -5.22 -3.07
C LEU A 16 -6.18 -4.36 -4.31
N LEU A 17 -6.54 -4.87 -5.48
CA LEU A 17 -6.54 -4.10 -6.72
C LEU A 17 -7.49 -2.91 -6.65
N ALA A 18 -8.74 -3.11 -6.22
CA ALA A 18 -9.74 -2.05 -6.13
C ALA A 18 -9.32 -0.96 -5.14
N GLY A 19 -8.78 -1.33 -3.98
CA GLY A 19 -8.23 -0.39 -3.01
C GLY A 19 -7.07 0.42 -3.58
N TYR A 20 -6.14 -0.26 -4.27
CA TYR A 20 -5.01 0.39 -4.95
C TYR A 20 -5.47 1.38 -6.02
N PHE A 21 -6.30 0.93 -6.97
CA PHE A 21 -6.80 1.80 -8.05
C PHE A 21 -7.64 2.94 -7.49
N GLY A 22 -8.44 2.69 -6.44
CA GLY A 22 -9.21 3.71 -5.74
C GLY A 22 -8.32 4.80 -5.14
N GLN A 23 -7.29 4.42 -4.38
CA GLN A 23 -6.33 5.37 -3.80
C GLN A 23 -5.57 6.17 -4.87
N ARG A 24 -5.12 5.51 -5.95
CA ARG A 24 -4.40 6.17 -7.05
C ARG A 24 -5.30 7.14 -7.82
N THR A 25 -6.52 6.74 -8.13
CA THR A 25 -7.50 7.59 -8.81
C THR A 25 -7.85 8.79 -7.95
N TYR A 26 -8.08 8.57 -6.64
CA TYR A 26 -8.29 9.66 -5.70
C TYR A 26 -7.10 10.65 -5.69
N SER A 27 -5.88 10.14 -5.62
CA SER A 27 -4.67 10.97 -5.66
C SER A 27 -4.49 11.72 -6.98
N PHE A 28 -4.90 11.11 -8.10
CA PHE A 28 -4.86 11.73 -9.43
C PHE A 28 -5.88 12.87 -9.55
N LEU A 29 -7.11 12.66 -9.06
CA LEU A 29 -8.19 13.65 -9.10
C LEU A 29 -7.90 14.92 -8.27
N HIS A 30 -7.08 14.79 -7.23
CA HIS A 30 -6.66 15.92 -6.38
C HIS A 30 -5.36 16.57 -6.85
N ARG A 31 -4.88 16.20 -8.04
CA ARG A 31 -3.71 16.82 -8.68
C ARG A 31 -4.13 17.61 -9.89
N SER A 32 -3.42 18.71 -10.09
CA SER A 32 -3.49 19.54 -11.27
C SER A 32 -2.21 19.37 -12.09
N PHE A 33 -2.31 19.66 -13.38
CA PHE A 33 -1.23 19.49 -14.35
C PHE A 33 -0.88 20.83 -14.99
N THR A 34 0.41 21.07 -15.18
CA THR A 34 0.93 22.22 -15.90
C THR A 34 2.19 21.82 -16.66
N HIS A 35 2.73 22.73 -17.44
CA HIS A 35 4.02 22.55 -18.09
C HIS A 35 5.09 23.29 -17.30
N GLY A 36 6.27 22.68 -17.25
CA GLY A 36 7.45 23.25 -16.64
C GLY A 36 8.71 22.94 -17.42
N SER A 37 9.84 23.41 -16.91
CA SER A 37 11.16 23.13 -17.44
C SER A 37 12.14 22.90 -16.30
N LEU A 38 13.18 22.10 -16.56
CA LEU A 38 14.29 21.92 -15.64
C LEU A 38 15.45 22.83 -16.05
N ALA A 39 16.08 23.47 -15.07
CA ALA A 39 17.40 24.08 -15.25
C ALA A 39 18.41 23.40 -14.32
N CYS A 40 19.60 23.10 -14.85
CA CYS A 40 20.70 22.57 -14.05
C CYS A 40 21.27 23.66 -13.15
N ILE A 41 21.57 23.30 -11.90
CA ILE A 41 22.18 24.21 -10.93
C ILE A 41 23.67 24.42 -11.26
N ASP A 42 24.35 23.37 -11.74
CA ASP A 42 25.76 23.44 -12.15
C ASP A 42 26.01 22.76 -13.49
N THR A 43 26.71 23.47 -14.38
CA THR A 43 27.12 22.97 -15.69
C THR A 43 28.38 22.10 -15.66
N GLU A 44 29.19 22.18 -14.60
CA GLU A 44 30.41 21.37 -14.47
C GLU A 44 30.11 19.88 -14.21
N ASP A 45 28.97 19.60 -13.57
CA ASP A 45 28.47 18.25 -13.26
C ASP A 45 27.68 17.58 -14.40
N LEU A 46 27.61 18.20 -15.59
CA LEU A 46 27.02 17.58 -16.79
C LEU A 46 27.74 16.29 -17.24
N LYS A 47 28.86 15.92 -16.60
CA LYS A 47 29.50 14.61 -16.76
C LYS A 47 28.68 13.47 -16.15
N TYR A 48 27.81 13.75 -15.19
CA TYR A 48 26.96 12.75 -14.55
C TYR A 48 25.63 12.58 -15.30
N ARG A 49 25.15 11.33 -15.38
CA ARG A 49 23.85 11.03 -16.02
C ARG A 49 22.68 11.63 -15.27
N GLU A 50 22.81 11.83 -13.96
CA GLU A 50 21.80 12.43 -13.09
C GLU A 50 22.45 13.57 -12.29
N ALA A 51 21.71 14.66 -12.10
CA ALA A 51 22.17 15.84 -11.38
C ALA A 51 21.02 16.55 -10.65
N ASP A 52 21.37 17.37 -9.66
CA ASP A 52 20.41 18.23 -8.98
C ASP A 52 20.01 19.40 -9.89
N MET A 53 18.71 19.57 -10.07
CA MET A 53 18.09 20.54 -10.97
C MET A 53 16.97 21.27 -10.26
N ILE A 54 16.61 22.44 -10.80
CA ILE A 54 15.45 23.20 -10.35
C ILE A 54 14.35 23.05 -11.40
N LEU A 55 13.20 22.54 -10.97
CA LEU A 55 11.97 22.47 -11.74
C LEU A 55 11.22 23.79 -11.61
N TYR A 56 11.09 24.50 -12.72
CA TYR A 56 10.32 25.74 -12.84
C TYR A 56 8.97 25.45 -13.48
N TYR A 57 7.90 25.97 -12.90
CA TYR A 57 6.56 25.88 -13.48
C TYR A 57 5.65 27.01 -12.98
N TYR A 58 4.60 27.27 -13.75
CA TYR A 58 3.65 28.36 -13.48
C TYR A 58 2.27 27.80 -13.13
N VAL A 59 1.68 28.36 -12.07
CA VAL A 59 0.30 28.08 -11.65
C VAL A 59 -0.39 29.41 -11.34
N ASN A 60 -1.48 29.70 -12.04
CA ASN A 60 -2.27 30.94 -11.86
C ASN A 60 -1.43 32.23 -11.89
N GLY A 61 -0.46 32.31 -12.80
CA GLY A 61 0.43 33.48 -12.96
C GLY A 61 1.54 33.60 -11.91
N LYS A 62 1.67 32.65 -10.98
CA LYS A 62 2.77 32.57 -10.01
C LYS A 62 3.74 31.46 -10.39
N GLU A 63 5.03 31.78 -10.36
CA GLU A 63 6.13 30.84 -10.56
C GLU A 63 6.43 30.04 -9.28
N TYR A 64 6.69 28.75 -9.46
CA TYR A 64 7.13 27.83 -8.41
C TYR A 64 8.44 27.18 -8.84
N HIS A 65 9.30 26.94 -7.85
CA HIS A 65 10.59 26.29 -8.01
C HIS A 65 10.71 25.14 -7.02
N VAL A 66 11.06 23.95 -7.53
CA VAL A 66 11.25 22.74 -6.71
C VAL A 66 12.56 22.09 -7.11
N THR A 67 13.42 21.79 -6.14
CA THR A 67 14.65 21.04 -6.38
C THR A 67 14.36 19.56 -6.63
N THR A 68 14.92 19.00 -7.69
CA THR A 68 14.71 17.61 -8.12
C THR A 68 16.01 16.97 -8.60
N HIS A 69 16.19 15.67 -8.37
CA HIS A 69 17.32 14.91 -8.91
C HIS A 69 16.88 14.14 -10.15
N GLU A 70 17.40 14.51 -11.32
CA GLU A 70 16.92 14.00 -12.61
C GLU A 70 18.04 13.83 -13.63
N SER A 71 17.73 13.12 -14.72
CA SER A 71 18.65 12.95 -15.84
C SER A 71 18.95 14.27 -16.54
N THR A 72 20.23 14.54 -16.82
CA THR A 72 20.71 15.74 -17.53
C THR A 72 20.09 15.89 -18.93
N GLU A 73 19.59 14.81 -19.51
CA GLU A 73 18.87 14.83 -20.79
C GLU A 73 17.50 15.52 -20.72
N LEU A 74 16.92 15.64 -19.52
CA LEU A 74 15.62 16.29 -19.29
C LEU A 74 15.76 17.81 -19.10
N ALA A 75 16.98 18.31 -18.93
CA ALA A 75 17.25 19.74 -18.81
C ALA A 75 16.74 20.49 -20.05
N TYR A 76 16.14 21.66 -19.82
CA TYR A 76 15.63 22.56 -20.85
C TYR A 76 14.54 21.98 -21.78
N ARG A 77 14.01 20.79 -21.48
CA ARG A 77 12.87 20.21 -22.19
C ARG A 77 11.56 20.64 -21.52
N PRO A 78 10.48 20.83 -22.30
CA PRO A 78 9.16 20.97 -21.73
C PRO A 78 8.76 19.65 -21.06
N LEU A 79 8.37 19.74 -19.79
CA LEU A 79 7.98 18.61 -18.97
C LEU A 79 6.58 18.83 -18.42
N GLU A 80 5.84 17.75 -18.27
CA GLU A 80 4.56 17.77 -17.57
C GLU A 80 4.82 17.72 -16.06
N VAL A 81 4.27 18.69 -15.34
CA VAL A 81 4.40 18.81 -13.89
C VAL A 81 3.05 18.54 -13.26
N CYS A 82 3.02 17.61 -12.31
CA CYS A 82 1.85 17.36 -11.49
C CYS A 82 2.06 17.91 -10.08
N PHE A 83 1.06 18.59 -9.55
CA PHE A 83 1.09 19.19 -8.22
C PHE A 83 -0.25 18.99 -7.50
N PRO A 84 -0.26 18.84 -6.16
CA PRO A 84 -1.50 18.89 -5.38
C PRO A 84 -2.20 20.24 -5.55
N THR A 85 -3.50 20.24 -5.81
CA THR A 85 -4.26 21.48 -6.05
C THR A 85 -4.22 22.44 -4.85
N ASP A 86 -4.11 21.90 -3.64
CA ASP A 86 -4.01 22.63 -2.37
C ASP A 86 -2.58 23.04 -2.00
N ALA A 87 -1.56 22.45 -2.62
CA ALA A 87 -0.14 22.70 -2.35
C ALA A 87 0.67 22.78 -3.66
N PRO A 88 0.52 23.87 -4.43
CA PRO A 88 1.18 24.03 -5.72
C PRO A 88 2.71 24.11 -5.62
N ASP A 89 3.27 24.30 -4.44
CA ASP A 89 4.71 24.27 -4.12
C ASP A 89 5.30 22.86 -4.07
N LYS A 90 4.46 21.81 -4.07
CA LYS A 90 4.89 20.40 -4.02
C LYS A 90 4.79 19.72 -5.37
N GLY A 91 5.13 20.46 -6.43
CA GLY A 91 5.15 19.95 -7.80
C GLY A 91 6.21 18.88 -8.00
N SER A 92 5.92 17.95 -8.90
CA SER A 92 6.83 16.88 -9.29
C SER A 92 6.63 16.54 -10.75
N ILE A 93 7.70 16.11 -11.42
CA ILE A 93 7.64 15.71 -12.83
C ILE A 93 6.74 14.49 -12.96
N TYR A 94 5.73 14.62 -13.82
CA TYR A 94 4.82 13.54 -14.12
C TYR A 94 5.44 12.62 -15.17
N THR A 95 5.54 11.34 -14.84
CA THR A 95 5.77 10.28 -15.82
C THR A 95 4.82 9.13 -15.55
N ILE A 96 4.34 8.49 -16.62
CA ILE A 96 3.47 7.31 -16.52
C ILE A 96 4.14 6.23 -15.65
N GLY A 97 5.47 6.06 -15.81
CA GLY A 97 6.26 5.12 -15.01
C GLY A 97 6.20 5.41 -13.50
N ARG A 98 6.47 6.64 -13.08
CA ARG A 98 6.44 7.01 -11.66
C ARG A 98 5.04 7.01 -11.08
N PHE A 99 4.03 7.37 -11.87
CA PHE A 99 2.67 7.47 -11.38
C PHE A 99 1.93 6.12 -11.36
N TRP A 100 2.12 5.26 -12.36
CA TRP A 100 1.36 4.01 -12.47
C TRP A 100 2.20 2.77 -12.20
N VAL A 101 3.40 2.69 -12.76
CA VAL A 101 4.20 1.45 -12.78
C VAL A 101 4.93 1.22 -11.46
N LEU A 102 5.62 2.23 -10.93
CA LEU A 102 6.38 2.09 -9.69
C LEU A 102 5.47 1.70 -8.50
N PRO A 103 4.30 2.32 -8.30
CA PRO A 103 3.40 1.90 -7.23
C PRO A 103 2.72 0.55 -7.49
N LEU A 104 2.59 0.13 -8.76
CA LEU A 104 2.08 -1.21 -9.10
C LEU A 104 3.08 -2.29 -8.66
N LEU A 105 4.39 -2.03 -8.78
CA LEU A 105 5.42 -2.93 -8.25
C LEU A 105 5.33 -3.04 -6.73
N TRP A 106 4.98 -1.95 -6.04
CA TRP A 106 4.74 -1.99 -4.59
C TRP A 106 3.53 -2.86 -4.20
N LEU A 107 2.58 -3.12 -5.10
CA LEU A 107 1.45 -4.02 -4.87
C LEU A 107 1.88 -5.49 -4.74
N LEU A 108 3.08 -5.86 -5.22
CA LEU A 108 3.61 -7.22 -5.10
C LEU A 108 3.75 -7.65 -3.63
N LEU A 109 4.17 -6.74 -2.74
CA LEU A 109 4.33 -7.04 -1.31
C LEU A 109 2.99 -7.41 -0.63
N PRO A 110 1.94 -6.57 -0.68
CA PRO A 110 0.61 -6.94 -0.21
C PRO A 110 0.08 -8.24 -0.83
N LEU A 111 0.36 -8.48 -2.11
CA LEU A 111 -0.03 -9.71 -2.78
C LEU A 111 0.70 -10.95 -2.24
N MET A 112 1.99 -10.84 -1.96
CA MET A 112 2.76 -11.91 -1.31
C MET A 112 2.23 -12.21 0.09
N PHE A 113 1.93 -11.18 0.90
CA PHE A 113 1.33 -11.36 2.22
C PHE A 113 -0.06 -11.98 2.14
N TRP A 114 -0.89 -11.56 1.17
CA TRP A 114 -2.20 -12.17 0.93
C TRP A 114 -2.08 -13.63 0.53
N GLY A 115 -1.15 -13.95 -0.38
CA GLY A 115 -0.84 -15.33 -0.77
C GLY A 115 -0.44 -16.16 0.45
N ALA A 116 0.52 -15.69 1.24
CA ALA A 116 0.97 -16.36 2.46
C ALA A 116 -0.18 -16.55 3.46
N PHE A 117 -1.03 -15.54 3.67
CA PHE A 117 -2.20 -15.63 4.54
C PHE A 117 -3.16 -16.73 4.08
N VAL A 118 -3.49 -16.76 2.78
CA VAL A 118 -4.34 -17.81 2.21
C VAL A 118 -3.71 -19.19 2.38
N PHE A 119 -2.40 -19.33 2.19
CA PHE A 119 -1.67 -20.58 2.44
C PHE A 119 -1.65 -21.00 3.91
N THR A 120 -1.50 -20.08 4.87
CA THR A 120 -1.52 -20.41 6.31
C THR A 120 -2.90 -20.86 6.80
N LEU A 121 -3.97 -20.48 6.08
CA LEU A 121 -5.32 -20.96 6.33
C LEU A 121 -5.59 -22.35 5.74
N LEU A 122 -4.63 -22.97 5.03
CA LEU A 122 -4.72 -24.36 4.61
C LEU A 122 -4.39 -25.30 5.78
N ARG A 123 -5.37 -26.12 6.17
CA ARG A 123 -5.12 -27.47 6.70
C ARG A 123 -5.18 -28.49 5.55
N GLU A 124 -4.57 -29.66 5.76
CA GLU A 124 -4.54 -30.79 4.80
C GLU A 124 -5.94 -31.17 4.28
N ASP A 125 -6.97 -30.99 5.10
CA ASP A 125 -8.38 -31.30 4.79
C ASP A 125 -9.06 -30.23 3.91
N GLY A 126 -8.40 -29.09 3.68
CA GLY A 126 -8.87 -28.10 2.74
C GLY A 126 -10.01 -27.18 3.17
N LYS A 127 -10.38 -27.21 4.46
CA LYS A 127 -11.43 -26.40 5.08
C LYS A 127 -10.81 -25.19 5.78
N LEU A 128 -11.40 -24.01 5.55
CA LEU A 128 -11.05 -22.77 6.24
C LEU A 128 -11.61 -22.84 7.67
N GLU A 129 -10.76 -22.95 8.68
CA GLU A 129 -11.17 -22.89 10.09
C GLU A 129 -10.51 -21.65 10.73
N ILE A 130 -11.27 -20.55 10.85
CA ILE A 130 -10.81 -19.38 11.61
C ILE A 130 -10.90 -19.75 13.08
N ARG A 131 -9.80 -20.24 13.66
CA ARG A 131 -9.70 -20.51 15.09
C ARG A 131 -9.59 -19.18 15.83
N PHE A 132 -10.72 -18.58 16.14
CA PHE A 132 -10.77 -17.62 17.23
C PHE A 132 -10.46 -18.37 18.52
N SER A 133 -9.26 -18.18 19.06
CA SER A 133 -8.93 -18.55 20.43
C SER A 133 -9.76 -17.67 21.37
N CYS A 134 -11.05 -17.98 21.47
CA CYS A 134 -11.90 -17.41 22.49
C CYS A 134 -11.48 -18.08 23.82
N ALA A 135 -10.49 -17.50 24.49
CA ALA A 135 -9.98 -17.91 25.80
C ALA A 135 -11.09 -18.10 26.85
N ARG A 136 -12.29 -17.58 26.58
CA ARG A 136 -13.49 -17.72 27.39
C ARG A 136 -14.04 -19.16 27.44
N LYS A 137 -13.93 -19.96 26.37
CA LYS A 137 -14.50 -21.33 26.37
C LYS A 137 -13.64 -22.33 27.14
N GLU A 138 -12.31 -22.23 27.04
CA GLU A 138 -11.40 -23.07 27.84
C GLU A 138 -11.47 -22.75 29.33
N CYS A 139 -11.58 -21.47 29.71
CA CYS A 139 -11.75 -21.08 31.11
C CYS A 139 -13.04 -21.66 31.71
N ASN A 140 -14.14 -21.70 30.95
CA ASN A 140 -15.42 -22.24 31.45
C ASN A 140 -15.42 -23.78 31.53
N LYS A 141 -14.75 -24.45 30.58
CA LYS A 141 -14.60 -25.91 30.58
C LYS A 141 -13.73 -26.38 31.76
N ASN A 142 -12.63 -25.67 32.05
CA ASN A 142 -11.77 -25.95 33.19
C ASN A 142 -12.47 -25.67 34.53
N LYS A 143 -13.30 -24.62 34.62
CA LYS A 143 -14.14 -24.38 35.82
C LYS A 143 -15.17 -25.47 36.05
N GLN A 144 -15.78 -26.02 34.98
CA GLN A 144 -16.74 -27.13 35.10
C GLN A 144 -16.06 -28.45 35.50
N LEU A 145 -14.88 -28.74 34.96
CA LEU A 145 -14.08 -29.90 35.37
C LEU A 145 -13.64 -29.81 36.85
N ALA A 146 -13.12 -28.66 37.26
CA ALA A 146 -12.72 -28.44 38.65
C ALA A 146 -13.90 -28.47 39.65
N PHE A 147 -15.12 -28.13 39.20
CA PHE A 147 -16.32 -28.22 40.02
C PHE A 147 -16.82 -29.67 40.18
N LYS A 148 -16.72 -30.48 39.11
CA LYS A 148 -17.05 -31.91 39.18
C LYS A 148 -16.11 -32.68 40.09
N GLU A 149 -14.80 -32.45 39.99
CA GLU A 149 -13.80 -33.10 40.86
C GLU A 149 -14.03 -32.78 42.36
N ARG A 150 -14.50 -31.58 42.68
CA ARG A 150 -14.84 -31.21 44.08
C ARG A 150 -16.12 -31.88 44.57
N LEU A 151 -17.10 -32.12 43.70
CA LEU A 151 -18.33 -32.80 44.05
C LEU A 151 -18.10 -34.30 44.29
N GLU A 152 -17.25 -34.93 43.48
CA GLU A 152 -16.88 -36.34 43.63
C GLU A 152 -16.10 -36.57 44.94
N LYS A 153 -15.16 -35.69 45.28
CA LYS A 153 -14.42 -35.79 46.55
C LYS A 153 -15.29 -35.68 47.80
N ASN A 154 -16.30 -34.80 47.78
CA ASN A 154 -17.20 -34.62 48.92
C ASN A 154 -18.20 -35.77 49.09
N GLN A 155 -18.35 -36.65 48.09
CA GLN A 155 -19.18 -37.86 48.20
C GLN A 155 -18.42 -39.07 48.75
N GLU A 156 -17.09 -39.05 48.72
CA GLU A 156 -16.25 -40.11 49.30
C GLU A 156 -15.97 -39.89 50.80
N ASP A 157 -16.13 -38.66 51.30
CA ASP A 157 -15.90 -38.28 52.70
C ASP A 157 -17.18 -38.39 53.60
N LEU A 158 -18.24 -39.04 53.11
CA LEU A 158 -19.55 -39.24 53.77
C LEU A 158 -19.87 -40.73 53.92
#